data_AF-A0AAJ4SGD9-F1
#
_entry.id   AF-A0AAJ4SGD9-F1
#
_cell.length_a   1.000
_cell.length_b   1.000
_cell.length_c   1.000
_cell.angle_alpha   90.00
_cell.angle_beta   90.00
_cell.angle_gamma   90.00
#
_symmetry.space_group_name_H-M   'P 1'
#
loop_
_entity.id
_entity.type
_entity.pdbx_description
1 polymer ?
#
loop_
_entity_poly.entity_id
_entity_poly.type
_entity_poly.pdbx_seq_one_letter_code
_entity_poly.pdbx_strand_id
1 'polypeptide(L)' 'KTILTSLHGTSLPLLSDVLEDLSYTNYVVEEKQSTPNGDFPTVRIANPEEADTFDLSKQLAEKEQAQLIIATDPD' A
#
# COMPACT_ATOMS: atom_id res chain seq x y z
N LYS A 1 12.39 6.77 0.19
CA LYS A 1 11.33 6.17 1.01
C LYS A 1 10.25 5.64 0.09
N THR A 2 9.66 4.49 0.43
CA THR A 2 8.67 3.78 -0.40
C THR A 2 7.34 3.70 0.36
N ILE A 3 6.22 3.99 -0.30
CA ILE A 3 4.89 3.78 0.28
C ILE A 3 4.37 2.41 -0.14
N LEU A 4 3.80 1.67 0.81
CA LEU A 4 3.19 0.36 0.57
C LEU A 4 1.68 0.45 0.83
N THR A 5 0.88 -0.13 -0.06
CA THR A 5 -0.56 -0.33 0.15
C THR A 5 -0.99 -1.70 -0.35
N SER A 6 -1.85 -2.38 0.42
CA SER A 6 -2.42 -3.68 0.04
C SER A 6 -3.84 -3.59 -0.51
N LEU A 7 -4.41 -2.39 -0.68
CA LEU A 7 -5.78 -2.18 -1.17
C LEU A 7 -6.83 -3.05 -0.41
N HIS A 8 -6.68 -3.17 0.90
CA HIS A 8 -7.46 -4.01 1.82
C HIS A 8 -7.32 -5.52 1.58
N GLY A 9 -6.30 -5.91 0.85
CA GLY A 9 -5.91 -7.29 0.60
C GLY A 9 -5.01 -7.90 1.65
N THR A 10 -4.47 -9.06 1.28
CA THR A 10 -3.75 -9.96 2.20
C THR A 10 -2.23 -9.92 2.06
N SER A 11 -1.69 -9.08 1.18
CA SER A 11 -0.27 -9.03 0.84
C SER A 11 0.63 -8.44 1.93
N LEU A 12 0.10 -7.57 2.80
CA LEU A 12 0.93 -6.78 3.74
C LEU A 12 1.76 -7.64 4.71
N PRO A 13 1.22 -8.71 5.36
CA PRO A 13 2.02 -9.58 6.21
C PRO A 13 3.21 -10.20 5.46
N LEU A 14 2.96 -10.77 4.28
CA LEU A 14 4.02 -11.38 3.45
C LEU A 14 5.07 -10.37 3.00
N LEU A 15 4.63 -9.18 2.60
CA LEU A 15 5.53 -8.10 2.20
C LEU A 15 6.37 -7.61 3.38
N SER A 16 5.81 -7.56 4.59
CA SER A 16 6.53 -7.17 5.79
C SER A 16 7.66 -8.15 6.11
N ASP A 17 7.38 -9.46 6.05
CA ASP A 17 8.38 -10.51 6.26
C ASP A 17 9.54 -10.40 5.24
N VAL A 18 9.22 -10.20 3.96
CA VAL A 18 10.22 -10.03 2.89
C VAL A 18 11.08 -8.78 3.11
N LEU A 19 10.49 -7.67 3.53
CA LEU A 19 11.23 -6.43 3.79
C LEU A 19 12.12 -6.55 5.02
N GLU A 20 11.68 -7.28 6.05
CA GLU A 20 12.49 -7.60 7.23
C GLU A 20 13.70 -8.48 6.83
N ASP A 21 13.48 -9.54 6.04
CA ASP A 21 14.53 -10.41 5.52
C ASP A 21 15.58 -9.64 4.69
N LEU A 22 15.13 -8.66 3.92
CA LEU A 22 16.00 -7.77 3.13
C LEU A 22 16.64 -6.65 3.96
N SER A 23 16.33 -6.55 5.26
CA SER A 23 16.74 -5.43 6.13
C SER A 23 16.37 -4.06 5.56
N TYR A 24 15.27 -3.99 4.80
CA TYR A 24 14.80 -2.77 4.16
C TYR A 24 13.86 -2.02 5.10
N THR A 25 14.33 -0.92 5.69
CA THR A 25 13.56 -0.14 6.68
C THR A 25 13.03 1.19 6.14
N ASN A 26 13.35 1.54 4.88
CA ASN A 26 13.00 2.84 4.29
C ASN A 26 11.62 2.83 3.60
N TYR A 27 10.62 2.26 4.25
CA TYR A 27 9.23 2.25 3.79
C TYR A 27 8.26 2.82 4.82
N VAL A 28 7.06 3.16 4.36
CA VAL A 28 5.92 3.54 5.18
C VAL A 28 4.68 2.84 4.62
N VAL A 29 3.85 2.30 5.50
CA VAL A 29 2.58 1.67 5.10
C VAL A 29 1.48 2.73 5.06
N GLU A 30 0.68 2.73 4.01
CA GLU A 30 -0.58 3.47 3.96
C GLU A 30 -1.63 2.69 4.78
N GLU A 31 -1.86 3.13 6.02
CA GLU A 31 -2.66 2.35 6.98
C GLU A 31 -4.16 2.29 6.63
N LYS A 32 -4.70 3.30 5.93
CA LYS A 32 -6.14 3.39 5.65
C LYS A 32 -6.61 2.33 4.65
N GLN A 33 -5.72 1.87 3.78
CA GLN A 33 -5.95 0.89 2.74
C GLN A 33 -5.17 -0.41 2.96
N SER A 34 -4.46 -0.58 4.07
CA SER A 34 -3.68 -1.81 4.31
C SER A 34 -4.21 -2.70 5.43
N THR A 35 -5.39 -2.37 5.96
CA THR A 35 -6.15 -3.27 6.85
C THR A 35 -7.08 -4.14 6.00
N PRO A 36 -7.03 -5.49 6.12
CA PRO A 36 -7.89 -6.38 5.34
C PRO A 36 -9.38 -6.08 5.49
N ASN A 37 -10.08 -5.89 4.37
CA ASN A 37 -11.51 -5.60 4.33
C ASN A 37 -12.11 -5.92 2.94
N GLY A 38 -12.99 -6.91 2.87
CA GLY A 38 -13.62 -7.35 1.62
C GLY A 38 -14.66 -6.38 1.01
N ASP A 39 -15.04 -5.33 1.74
CA ASP A 39 -15.93 -4.28 1.22
C ASP A 39 -15.16 -3.16 0.47
N PHE A 40 -13.82 -3.17 0.53
CA PHE A 40 -12.95 -2.19 -0.13
C PHE A 40 -13.39 -0.71 0.04
N PRO A 41 -13.59 -0.23 1.28
CA PRO A 41 -14.35 0.99 1.56
C PRO A 41 -13.70 2.29 1.08
N THR A 42 -12.44 2.24 0.64
CA THR A 42 -11.65 3.40 0.25
C THR A 42 -11.56 3.61 -1.25
N VAL A 43 -11.99 2.64 -2.07
CA VAL A 43 -11.84 2.65 -3.53
C VAL A 43 -13.10 2.12 -4.21
N ARG A 44 -13.33 2.53 -5.45
CA ARG A 44 -14.45 2.02 -6.24
C ARG A 44 -14.20 0.58 -6.72
N ILE A 45 -12.96 0.31 -7.12
CA ILE A 45 -12.47 -1.00 -7.55
C ILE A 45 -11.09 -1.16 -6.90
N ALA A 46 -10.90 -2.22 -6.14
CA ALA A 46 -9.60 -2.56 -5.59
C ALA A 46 -8.77 -3.26 -6.66
N ASN A 47 -8.16 -2.46 -7.55
CA ASN A 47 -7.26 -2.92 -8.60
C ASN A 47 -6.23 -1.81 -8.87
N PRO A 48 -4.91 -2.05 -8.71
CA PRO A 48 -3.87 -1.05 -8.92
C PRO A 48 -3.75 -0.54 -10.37
N GLU A 49 -4.50 -1.08 -11.33
CA GLU A 49 -4.65 -0.49 -12.67
C GLU A 49 -5.56 0.75 -12.66
N GLU A 50 -6.41 0.92 -11.64
CA GLU A 50 -7.31 2.05 -11.47
C GLU A 50 -6.58 3.22 -10.78
N ALA A 51 -6.65 4.40 -11.39
CA ALA A 51 -5.85 5.55 -10.96
C ALA A 51 -6.21 6.09 -9.56
N ASP A 52 -7.46 5.92 -9.13
CA ASP A 52 -8.01 6.37 -7.85
C ASP A 52 -7.46 5.57 -6.65
N THR A 53 -6.98 4.34 -6.88
CA THR A 53 -6.34 3.51 -5.84
C THR A 53 -5.11 4.16 -5.22
N PHE A 54 -4.44 5.05 -5.96
CA PHE A 54 -3.20 5.69 -5.50
C PHE A 54 -3.40 7.00 -4.73
N ASP A 55 -4.62 7.53 -4.62
CA ASP A 55 -4.84 8.88 -4.09
C ASP A 55 -4.34 9.04 -2.64
N LEU A 56 -4.66 8.06 -1.77
CA LEU A 56 -4.18 8.05 -0.38
C LEU A 56 -2.66 7.85 -0.30
N SER A 57 -2.12 6.96 -1.14
CA SER A 57 -0.67 6.71 -1.18
C SER A 57 0.13 7.89 -1.73
N LYS A 58 -0.41 8.65 -2.69
CA LYS A 58 0.20 9.88 -3.23
C LYS A 58 0.25 10.98 -2.18
N GLN A 59 -0.85 11.20 -1.46
CA GLN A 59 -0.89 12.16 -0.35
C GLN A 59 0.15 11.81 0.73
N LEU A 60 0.25 10.53 1.06
CA LEU A 60 1.24 10.06 2.02
C LEU A 60 2.67 10.20 1.47
N ALA A 61 2.88 9.91 0.18
CA ALA A 61 4.18 10.05 -0.46
C ALA A 61 4.66 11.51 -0.47
N GLU A 62 3.78 12.48 -0.73
CA GLU A 62 4.10 13.91 -0.65
C GLU A 62 4.51 14.31 0.77
N LYS A 63 3.76 13.86 1.78
CA LYS A 63 4.05 14.14 3.20
C LYS A 63 5.38 13.53 3.64
N GLU A 64 5.66 12.30 3.23
CA GLU A 64 6.82 11.52 3.65
C GLU A 64 8.03 11.68 2.73
N GLN A 65 7.91 12.50 1.68
CA GLN A 65 8.91 12.68 0.62
C GLN A 65 9.34 11.35 -0.01
N ALA A 66 8.37 10.45 -0.21
CA ALA A 66 8.59 9.16 -0.86
C ALA A 66 8.68 9.32 -2.38
N GLN A 67 9.46 8.44 -3.02
CA GLN A 67 9.71 8.48 -4.48
C GLN A 67 9.11 7.27 -5.22
N LEU A 68 8.61 6.30 -4.47
CA LEU A 68 8.05 5.06 -4.99
C LEU A 68 6.79 4.72 -4.19
N ILE A 69 5.76 4.27 -4.90
CA ILE A 69 4.56 3.65 -4.33
C ILE A 69 4.50 2.23 -4.88
N ILE A 70 4.29 1.27 -4.00
CA ILE A 70 4.01 -0.13 -4.35
C ILE A 70 2.59 -0.41 -3.88
N ALA A 71 1.70 -0.64 -4.83
CA ALA A 71 0.36 -1.13 -4.59
C ALA A 71 0.27 -2.58 -5.07
N THR A 72 -0.44 -3.41 -4.31
CA THR A 72 -0.69 -4.81 -4.64
C THR A 72 -2.18 -5.03 -4.79
N ASP A 73 -2.55 -5.91 -5.73
CA ASP A 73 -3.92 -6.41 -5.85
C ASP A 73 -4.33 -7.11 -4.54
N PRO A 74 -5.63 -7.19 -4.18
CA PRO A 74 -5.99 -7.70 -2.87
C PRO A 74 -5.73 -9.19 -2.61
N ASP A 75 -5.61 -9.99 -3.67
CA ASP A 75 -5.31 -11.44 -3.65
C ASP A 75 -3.80 -11.76 -3.62
#